data_AF-A0A034WBE8-F1
#
_entry.id   AF-A0A034WBE8-F1
#
_cell.length_a   1.000
_cell.length_b   1.000
_cell.length_c   1.000
_cell.angle_alpha   90.00
_cell.angle_beta   90.00
_cell.angle_gamma   90.00
#
_symmetry.space_group_name_H-M   'P 1'
#
loop_
_entity.id
_entity.type
_entity.pdbx_description
1 polymer ?
#
loop_
_entity_poly.entity_id
_entity_poly.type
_entity_poly.pdbx_seq_one_letter_code
_entity_poly.pdbx_strand_id
1 'polypeptide(L)'
;MSEALKKENLRLILVIPPYRQEIPNLFTERHLNQLYKHVYAFSLMTYDYSNPQRPGANSPLYWVRQSVELLAPPTTNDVKTKRRKLLLGLNMYGNDYTPDGGGPIVAGQFLKLLKYTKKRLPFDELDVENYFEVKTEDGRHMVFYPTLYSVHERIKLAQEMGTGISIWELGQGLDYFYDLF
;
A
#
# COMPACT_ATOMS: atom_id res chain seq x y z
N MET A 1 -11.81 14.84 -20.57
CA MET A 1 -12.20 13.47 -20.16
C MET A 1 -13.18 13.48 -18.99
N SER A 2 -12.82 13.97 -17.79
CA SER A 2 -13.70 13.85 -16.62
C SER A 2 -15.09 14.48 -16.81
N GLU A 3 -15.17 15.70 -17.36
CA GLU A 3 -16.47 16.34 -17.64
C GLU A 3 -17.33 15.56 -18.64
N ALA A 4 -16.72 14.85 -19.60
CA ALA A 4 -17.45 14.01 -20.55
C ALA A 4 -18.00 12.76 -19.84
N LEU A 5 -17.20 12.10 -18.99
CA LEU A 5 -17.65 10.96 -18.19
C LEU A 5 -18.79 11.34 -17.24
N LYS A 6 -18.70 12.53 -16.61
CA LYS A 6 -19.73 13.02 -15.70
C LYS A 6 -21.09 13.24 -16.39
N LYS A 7 -21.09 13.69 -17.66
CA LYS A 7 -22.33 13.84 -18.45
C LYS A 7 -23.04 12.49 -18.66
N GLU A 8 -22.28 11.41 -18.73
CA GLU A 8 -22.77 10.02 -18.84
C GLU A 8 -22.98 9.35 -17.47
N ASN A 9 -22.97 10.10 -16.37
CA ASN A 9 -23.07 9.57 -15.00
C ASN A 9 -21.97 8.54 -14.62
N LEU A 10 -20.79 8.66 -15.24
CA LEU A 10 -19.62 7.83 -14.95
C LEU A 10 -18.65 8.53 -13.99
N ARG A 11 -17.92 7.73 -13.21
CA ARG A 11 -16.91 8.20 -12.24
C ARG A 11 -15.51 7.94 -12.76
N LEU A 12 -14.64 8.95 -12.66
CA LEU A 12 -13.22 8.83 -12.98
C LEU A 12 -12.40 8.63 -11.70
N ILE A 13 -11.75 7.48 -11.58
CA ILE A 13 -10.72 7.22 -10.58
C ILE A 13 -9.36 7.30 -11.26
N LEU A 14 -8.46 8.15 -10.76
CA LEU A 14 -7.11 8.30 -11.31
C LEU A 14 -6.10 7.57 -10.43
N VAL A 15 -5.33 6.65 -11.01
CA VAL A 15 -4.22 6.01 -10.31
C VAL A 15 -3.06 7.00 -10.21
N ILE A 16 -2.49 7.16 -9.02
CA ILE A 16 -1.38 8.09 -8.77
C ILE A 16 -0.26 7.41 -7.97
N PRO A 17 1.01 7.77 -8.23
CA PRO A 17 2.14 7.23 -7.49
C PRO A 17 2.20 7.79 -6.05
N PRO A 18 2.81 7.04 -5.13
CA PRO A 18 3.06 7.48 -3.76
C PRO A 18 4.24 8.46 -3.70
N TYR A 19 4.55 8.92 -2.48
CA TYR A 19 5.78 9.67 -2.24
C TYR A 19 7.03 8.83 -2.55
N ARG A 20 8.03 9.46 -3.17
CA ARG A 20 9.37 8.90 -3.37
C ARG A 20 10.42 9.87 -2.84
N GLN A 21 11.33 9.35 -2.02
CA GLN A 21 12.39 10.13 -1.38
C GLN A 21 13.58 10.37 -2.32
N GLU A 22 14.00 9.35 -3.06
CA GLU A 22 15.24 9.36 -3.84
C GLU A 22 15.08 9.93 -5.26
N ILE A 23 13.85 10.10 -5.73
CA ILE A 23 13.56 10.63 -7.07
C ILE A 23 12.44 11.68 -7.02
N PRO A 24 12.38 12.61 -8.01
CA PRO A 24 11.31 13.58 -8.10
C PRO A 24 9.93 12.92 -8.15
N ASN A 25 9.00 13.47 -7.36
CA ASN A 25 7.62 13.00 -7.31
C ASN A 25 6.87 13.40 -8.59
N LEU A 26 6.41 12.41 -9.35
CA LEU A 26 5.66 12.61 -10.59
C LEU A 26 4.28 13.24 -10.35
N PHE A 27 3.67 12.96 -9.18
CA PHE A 27 2.42 13.55 -8.74
C PHE A 27 2.64 14.28 -7.42
N THR A 28 2.10 15.49 -7.28
CA THR A 28 2.38 16.38 -6.14
C THR A 28 1.11 17.10 -5.71
N GLU A 29 1.15 17.81 -4.58
CA GLU A 29 0.05 18.69 -4.15
C GLU A 29 -0.41 19.65 -5.27
N ARG A 30 0.52 20.18 -6.08
CA ARG A 30 0.18 21.07 -7.20
C ARG A 30 -0.76 20.38 -8.19
N HIS A 31 -0.47 19.14 -8.56
CA HIS A 31 -1.31 18.35 -9.45
C HIS A 31 -2.65 18.02 -8.79
N LEU A 32 -2.64 17.63 -7.50
CA LEU A 32 -3.88 17.39 -6.76
C LEU A 32 -4.78 18.64 -6.74
N ASN A 33 -4.22 19.82 -6.46
CA ASN A 33 -4.94 21.09 -6.41
C ASN A 33 -5.62 21.44 -7.73
N GLN A 34 -5.04 21.05 -8.86
CA GLN A 34 -5.63 21.25 -10.19
C GLN A 34 -6.73 20.24 -10.50
N LEU A 35 -6.66 19.02 -9.94
CA LEU A 35 -7.49 17.90 -10.38
C LEU A 35 -8.62 17.54 -9.40
N TYR A 36 -8.50 17.83 -8.10
CA TYR A 36 -9.41 17.30 -7.08
C TYR A 36 -10.88 17.73 -7.26
N LYS A 37 -11.15 18.84 -7.94
CA LYS A 37 -12.53 19.27 -8.26
C LYS A 37 -13.14 18.48 -9.43
N HIS A 38 -12.30 17.92 -10.30
CA HIS A 38 -12.72 17.25 -11.52
C HIS A 38 -12.71 15.72 -11.41
N VAL A 39 -11.81 15.15 -10.62
CA VAL A 39 -11.66 13.69 -10.45
C VAL A 39 -12.56 13.19 -9.31
N TYR A 40 -13.16 12.00 -9.45
CA TYR A 40 -14.00 11.42 -8.40
C TYR A 40 -13.16 10.97 -7.20
N ALA A 41 -12.11 10.17 -7.45
CA ALA A 41 -11.16 9.72 -6.45
C ALA A 41 -9.78 9.44 -7.07
N PHE A 42 -8.75 9.32 -6.23
CA PHE A 42 -7.40 8.98 -6.62
C PHE A 42 -6.98 7.69 -5.93
N SER A 43 -6.60 6.68 -6.72
CA SER A 43 -6.04 5.42 -6.19
C SER A 43 -4.55 5.64 -5.94
N LEU A 44 -4.17 5.84 -4.67
CA LEU A 44 -2.80 6.14 -4.29
C LEU A 44 -2.04 4.84 -4.06
N MET A 45 -1.06 4.54 -4.91
CA MET A 45 -0.33 3.26 -4.88
C MET A 45 0.71 3.20 -3.74
N THR A 46 0.25 3.24 -2.49
CA THR A 46 1.10 3.16 -1.28
C THR A 46 1.51 1.73 -0.96
N TYR A 47 2.08 1.03 -1.93
CA TYR A 47 2.71 -0.28 -1.82
C TYR A 47 3.88 -0.35 -2.81
N ASP A 48 4.63 -1.45 -2.80
CA ASP A 48 5.91 -1.59 -3.53
C ASP A 48 6.97 -0.57 -3.11
N TYR A 49 7.09 -0.35 -1.80
CA TYR A 49 8.15 0.49 -1.23
C TYR A 49 9.55 -0.12 -1.47
N SER A 50 9.69 -1.41 -1.13
CA SER A 50 10.93 -2.17 -1.30
C SER A 50 11.02 -2.88 -2.65
N ASN A 51 12.23 -3.28 -3.02
CA ASN A 51 12.53 -3.99 -4.26
C ASN A 51 13.66 -5.02 -4.03
N PRO A 52 13.97 -5.92 -4.97
CA PRO A 52 15.00 -6.94 -4.78
C PRO A 52 16.41 -6.40 -4.46
N GLN A 53 16.77 -5.19 -4.91
CA GLN A 53 18.06 -4.58 -4.58
C GLN A 53 18.08 -3.97 -3.17
N ARG A 54 16.91 -3.66 -2.61
CA ARG A 54 16.72 -3.18 -1.24
C ARG A 54 15.51 -3.88 -0.58
N PRO A 55 15.66 -5.17 -0.21
CA PRO A 55 14.61 -5.95 0.44
C PRO A 55 14.09 -5.27 1.71
N GLY A 56 12.79 -5.39 1.96
CA GLY A 56 12.13 -4.72 3.09
C GLY A 56 10.61 -4.79 2.99
N ALA A 57 9.95 -4.06 3.89
CA ALA A 57 8.50 -3.98 4.00
C ALA A 57 7.82 -3.55 2.68
N ASN A 58 6.61 -4.05 2.46
CA ASN A 58 5.83 -3.74 1.27
C ASN A 58 5.32 -2.30 1.27
N SER A 59 4.89 -1.81 2.43
CA SER A 59 4.12 -0.57 2.57
C SER A 59 4.36 0.06 3.96
N PRO A 60 5.58 0.50 4.34
CA PRO A 60 5.85 1.05 5.68
C PRO A 60 4.82 2.10 6.13
N LEU A 61 4.26 1.95 7.33
CA LEU A 61 3.12 2.79 7.76
C LEU A 61 3.45 4.29 7.79
N TYR A 62 4.67 4.66 8.21
CA TYR A 62 5.12 6.05 8.20
C TYR A 62 5.16 6.63 6.78
N TRP A 63 5.54 5.83 5.79
CA TRP A 63 5.64 6.24 4.39
C TRP A 63 4.26 6.39 3.74
N VAL A 64 3.31 5.52 4.11
CA VAL A 64 1.89 5.66 3.72
C VAL A 64 1.35 7.01 4.20
N ARG A 65 1.59 7.36 5.47
CA ARG A 65 1.21 8.66 6.05
C ARG A 65 1.85 9.82 5.29
N GLN A 66 3.16 9.78 5.08
CA GLN A 66 3.89 10.82 4.35
C GLN A 66 3.34 11.03 2.94
N SER A 67 2.95 9.94 2.25
CA SER A 67 2.37 10.02 0.91
C SER A 67 1.07 10.82 0.88
N VAL A 68 0.24 10.74 1.91
CA VAL A 68 -0.98 11.55 2.01
C VAL A 68 -0.66 12.97 2.45
N GLU A 69 0.22 13.16 3.43
CA GLU A 69 0.57 14.48 3.96
C GLU A 69 1.26 15.37 2.93
N LEU A 70 2.06 14.80 2.03
CA LEU A 70 2.71 15.56 0.96
C LEU A 70 1.76 15.92 -0.20
N LEU A 71 0.66 15.18 -0.37
CA LEU A 71 -0.36 15.48 -1.38
C LEU A 71 -1.44 16.43 -0.83
N ALA A 72 -1.85 16.23 0.42
CA ALA A 72 -2.88 16.99 1.11
C ALA A 72 -2.45 17.29 2.56
N PRO A 73 -1.50 18.23 2.75
CA PRO A 73 -1.01 18.59 4.08
C PRO A 73 -2.14 19.17 4.94
N PRO A 74 -2.09 19.08 6.28
CA PRO A 74 -3.13 19.63 7.15
C PRO A 74 -3.42 21.12 6.92
N THR A 75 -2.44 21.86 6.42
CA THR A 75 -2.50 23.29 6.11
C THR A 75 -3.09 23.61 4.73
N THR A 76 -3.33 22.61 3.87
CA THR A 76 -3.87 22.84 2.52
C THR A 76 -5.34 23.25 2.57
N ASN A 77 -5.75 24.13 1.66
CA ASN A 77 -7.17 24.48 1.50
C ASN A 77 -8.00 23.24 1.15
N ASP A 78 -9.25 23.16 1.60
CA ASP A 78 -10.16 22.03 1.33
C ASP A 78 -9.61 20.65 1.72
N VAL A 79 -8.72 20.57 2.74
CA VAL A 79 -8.04 19.32 3.15
C VAL A 79 -9.00 18.14 3.32
N LYS A 80 -10.15 18.34 3.98
CA LYS A 80 -11.16 17.28 4.17
C LYS A 80 -11.70 16.76 2.84
N THR A 81 -11.94 17.64 1.87
CA THR A 81 -12.43 17.24 0.54
C THR A 81 -11.35 16.52 -0.25
N LYS A 82 -10.11 17.01 -0.20
CA LYS A 82 -8.96 16.38 -0.87
C LYS A 82 -8.70 14.99 -0.31
N ARG A 83 -8.58 14.85 1.02
CA ARG A 83 -8.29 13.58 1.69
C ARG A 83 -9.39 12.54 1.47
N ARG A 84 -10.67 12.90 1.54
CA ARG A 84 -11.78 11.96 1.20
C ARG A 84 -11.72 11.40 -0.21
N LYS A 85 -11.03 12.08 -1.13
CA LYS A 85 -10.83 11.62 -2.51
C LYS A 85 -9.56 10.78 -2.68
N LEU A 86 -8.65 10.76 -1.72
CA LEU A 86 -7.50 9.86 -1.73
C LEU A 86 -7.93 8.49 -1.23
N LEU A 87 -7.59 7.45 -1.97
CA LEU A 87 -7.79 6.05 -1.59
C LEU A 87 -6.41 5.46 -1.29
N LEU A 88 -6.13 5.16 -0.02
CA LEU A 88 -4.89 4.53 0.40
C LEU A 88 -4.79 3.12 -0.20
N GLY A 89 -3.69 2.84 -0.89
CA GLY A 89 -3.41 1.53 -1.48
C GLY A 89 -2.96 0.54 -0.42
N LEU A 90 -3.64 -0.60 -0.34
CA LEU A 90 -3.32 -1.74 0.51
C LEU A 90 -2.98 -2.94 -0.39
N ASN A 91 -1.76 -3.46 -0.26
CA ASN A 91 -1.37 -4.71 -0.91
C ASN A 91 -1.92 -5.92 -0.15
N MET A 92 -2.46 -6.90 -0.88
CA MET A 92 -2.88 -8.21 -0.36
C MET A 92 -1.91 -9.33 -0.76
N TYR A 93 -0.89 -8.99 -1.55
CA TYR A 93 0.29 -9.82 -1.79
C TYR A 93 1.42 -9.40 -0.86
N GLY A 94 2.44 -10.26 -0.76
CA GLY A 94 3.70 -9.99 -0.09
C GLY A 94 4.88 -10.08 -1.07
N ASN A 95 6.10 -10.03 -0.58
CA ASN A 95 7.31 -10.31 -1.35
C ASN A 95 8.14 -11.41 -0.72
N ASP A 96 8.77 -12.22 -1.56
CA ASP A 96 9.83 -13.16 -1.19
C ASP A 96 11.12 -12.73 -1.88
N TYR A 97 12.10 -12.30 -1.08
CA TYR A 97 13.41 -11.88 -1.57
C TYR A 97 14.46 -12.96 -1.34
N THR A 98 15.28 -13.21 -2.35
CA THR A 98 16.37 -14.18 -2.34
C THR A 98 17.68 -13.51 -2.80
N PRO A 99 18.86 -14.14 -2.59
CA PRO A 99 20.12 -13.59 -3.10
C PRO A 99 20.15 -13.37 -4.62
N ASP A 100 19.36 -14.14 -5.37
CA ASP A 100 19.29 -14.08 -6.82
C ASP A 100 18.16 -13.16 -7.34
N GLY A 101 17.44 -12.48 -6.43
CA GLY A 101 16.36 -11.57 -6.75
C GLY A 101 15.15 -11.75 -5.86
N GLY A 102 14.01 -12.07 -6.46
CA GLY A 102 12.74 -12.22 -5.74
C GLY A 102 11.64 -11.32 -6.28
N GLY A 103 10.46 -11.41 -5.66
CA GLY A 103 9.30 -10.70 -6.15
C GLY A 103 8.00 -11.07 -5.42
N PRO A 104 6.86 -10.68 -6.00
CA PRO A 104 5.58 -10.77 -5.34
C PRO A 104 5.15 -12.23 -5.14
N ILE A 105 4.60 -12.50 -3.96
CA ILE A 105 4.00 -13.78 -3.60
C ILE A 105 2.55 -13.61 -3.13
N VAL A 106 1.71 -14.58 -3.46
CA VAL A 106 0.31 -14.63 -3.03
C VAL A 106 0.12 -15.60 -1.87
N ALA A 107 -1.07 -15.62 -1.26
CA ALA A 107 -1.42 -16.42 -0.09
C ALA A 107 -0.88 -17.87 -0.13
N GLY A 108 -1.09 -18.59 -1.24
CA GLY A 108 -0.65 -19.98 -1.37
C GLY A 108 0.89 -20.15 -1.31
N GLN A 109 1.66 -19.20 -1.84
CA GLN A 109 3.13 -19.22 -1.78
C GLN A 109 3.61 -18.83 -0.37
N PHE A 110 3.01 -17.79 0.22
CA PHE A 110 3.28 -17.40 1.61
C PHE A 110 3.06 -18.57 2.57
N LEU A 111 1.92 -19.26 2.49
CA LEU A 111 1.61 -20.41 3.35
C LEU A 111 2.56 -21.59 3.15
N LYS A 112 3.14 -21.78 1.96
CA LYS A 112 4.18 -22.80 1.73
C LYS A 112 5.47 -22.43 2.44
N LEU A 113 5.94 -21.19 2.30
CA LEU A 113 7.16 -20.68 2.97
C LEU A 113 6.99 -20.66 4.49
N LEU A 114 5.80 -20.32 4.97
CA LEU A 114 5.48 -20.28 6.40
C LEU A 114 5.68 -21.64 7.09
N LYS A 115 5.52 -22.77 6.37
CA LYS A 115 5.76 -24.12 6.92
C LYS A 115 7.20 -24.36 7.37
N TYR A 116 8.17 -23.61 6.82
CA TYR A 116 9.59 -23.72 7.19
C TYR A 116 9.92 -22.98 8.48
N THR A 117 8.99 -22.19 9.03
CA THR A 117 9.15 -21.53 10.33
C THR A 117 8.06 -21.99 11.31
N LYS A 118 8.48 -22.31 12.54
CA LYS A 118 7.57 -22.56 13.67
C LYS A 118 7.62 -21.46 14.72
N LYS A 119 8.39 -20.42 14.46
CA LYS A 119 8.59 -19.29 15.37
C LYS A 119 7.51 -18.24 15.14
N ARG A 120 7.23 -17.45 16.17
CA ARG A 120 6.48 -16.21 16.00
C ARG A 120 7.21 -15.33 14.98
N LEU A 121 6.45 -14.77 14.03
CA LEU A 121 7.00 -13.86 13.04
C LEU A 121 7.47 -12.57 13.73
N PRO A 122 8.74 -12.15 13.56
CA PRO A 122 9.18 -10.83 13.94
C PRO A 122 8.22 -9.74 13.44
N PHE A 123 8.12 -8.67 14.20
CA PHE A 123 7.32 -7.50 13.90
C PHE A 123 8.23 -6.28 13.93
N ASP A 124 8.21 -5.50 12.86
CA ASP A 124 8.90 -4.22 12.79
C ASP A 124 7.94 -3.11 13.24
N GLU A 125 8.28 -2.42 14.34
CA GLU A 125 7.43 -1.38 14.92
C GLU A 125 7.39 -0.09 14.09
N LEU A 126 8.43 0.17 13.29
CA LEU A 126 8.49 1.36 12.44
C LEU A 126 7.68 1.16 11.17
N ASP A 127 7.85 0.03 10.50
CA ASP A 127 7.16 -0.29 9.26
C ASP A 127 5.73 -0.80 9.49
N VAL A 128 5.47 -1.33 10.69
CA VAL A 128 4.21 -1.96 11.09
C VAL A 128 3.87 -3.13 10.15
N GLU A 129 4.87 -3.99 9.97
CA GLU A 129 4.80 -5.21 9.17
C GLU A 129 5.50 -6.38 9.87
N ASN A 130 5.04 -7.58 9.54
CA ASN A 130 5.73 -8.81 9.91
C ASN A 130 6.60 -9.28 8.76
N TYR A 131 7.70 -9.91 9.11
CA TYR A 131 8.58 -10.58 8.17
C TYR A 131 9.15 -11.84 8.80
N PHE A 132 9.73 -12.70 7.98
CA PHE A 132 10.48 -13.84 8.48
C PHE A 132 11.52 -14.30 7.47
N GLU A 133 12.58 -14.91 7.99
CA GLU A 133 13.63 -15.52 7.19
C GLU A 133 13.56 -17.04 7.27
N VAL A 134 13.65 -17.71 6.13
CA VAL A 134 13.71 -19.17 6.04
C VAL A 134 14.80 -19.62 5.09
N LYS A 135 15.32 -20.82 5.32
CA LYS A 135 16.23 -21.50 4.38
C LYS A 135 15.50 -22.70 3.80
N THR A 136 15.36 -22.73 2.48
CA THR A 136 14.80 -23.84 1.71
C THR A 136 15.94 -24.56 0.96
N GLU A 137 15.60 -25.53 0.11
CA GLU A 137 16.56 -26.16 -0.80
C GLU A 137 17.13 -25.15 -1.82
N ASP A 138 16.31 -24.17 -2.23
CA ASP A 138 16.65 -23.19 -3.26
C ASP A 138 17.37 -21.94 -2.69
N GLY A 139 17.53 -21.86 -1.36
CA GLY A 139 18.37 -20.83 -0.73
C GLY A 139 17.73 -20.15 0.48
N ARG A 140 18.21 -18.94 0.78
CA ARG A 140 17.67 -18.10 1.85
C ARG A 140 16.59 -17.19 1.28
N HIS A 141 15.50 -17.07 2.03
CA HIS A 141 14.33 -16.28 1.70
C HIS A 141 14.11 -15.25 2.82
N MET A 142 13.81 -14.01 2.44
CA MET A 142 13.33 -12.96 3.33
C MET A 142 11.92 -12.57 2.88
N VAL A 143 10.93 -12.95 3.68
CA VAL A 143 9.52 -12.91 3.28
C VAL A 143 8.79 -11.82 4.06
N PHE A 144 8.08 -10.98 3.33
CA PHE A 144 7.15 -9.97 3.84
C PHE A 144 5.76 -10.30 3.30
N TYR A 145 4.76 -10.34 4.16
CA TYR A 145 3.38 -10.58 3.74
C TYR A 145 2.43 -9.90 4.74
N PRO A 146 1.31 -9.30 4.28
CA PRO A 146 0.36 -8.66 5.18
C PRO A 146 -0.11 -9.59 6.30
N THR A 147 -0.41 -9.03 7.47
CA THR A 147 -1.07 -9.72 8.57
C THR A 147 -2.34 -8.98 8.94
N LEU A 148 -3.24 -9.59 9.70
CA LEU A 148 -4.42 -8.88 10.22
C LEU A 148 -4.04 -7.58 10.91
N TYR A 149 -2.95 -7.61 11.69
CA TYR A 149 -2.48 -6.45 12.40
C TYR A 149 -2.00 -5.36 11.44
N SER A 150 -1.15 -5.69 10.45
CA SER A 150 -0.64 -4.70 9.51
C SER A 150 -1.75 -4.09 8.64
N VAL A 151 -2.73 -4.90 8.22
CA VAL A 151 -3.92 -4.42 7.47
C VAL A 151 -4.78 -3.52 8.35
N HIS A 152 -5.07 -3.93 9.59
CA HIS A 152 -5.87 -3.14 10.53
C HIS A 152 -5.26 -1.78 10.84
N GLU A 153 -3.94 -1.71 11.06
CA GLU A 153 -3.27 -0.43 11.32
C GLU A 153 -3.31 0.51 10.11
N ARG A 154 -3.30 -0.01 8.88
CA ARG A 154 -3.49 0.81 7.66
C ARG A 154 -4.93 1.30 7.52
N ILE A 155 -5.92 0.50 7.91
CA ILE A 155 -7.32 0.93 7.97
C ILE A 155 -7.49 2.05 9.01
N LYS A 156 -6.91 1.89 10.21
CA LYS A 156 -6.90 2.94 11.24
C LYS A 156 -6.24 4.23 10.75
N LEU A 157 -5.11 4.12 10.05
CA LEU A 157 -4.47 5.27 9.42
C LEU A 157 -5.41 5.93 8.40
N ALA A 158 -6.09 5.15 7.56
CA ALA A 158 -7.04 5.68 6.58
C ALA A 158 -8.16 6.50 7.25
N GLN A 159 -8.70 5.99 8.35
CA GLN A 159 -9.71 6.66 9.17
C GLN A 159 -9.17 7.93 9.83
N GLU A 160 -8.00 7.86 10.46
CA GLU A 160 -7.32 9.01 11.09
C GLU A 160 -7.08 10.13 10.08
N MET A 161 -6.63 9.78 8.88
CA MET A 161 -6.33 10.75 7.83
C MET A 161 -7.59 11.23 7.09
N GLY A 162 -8.75 10.62 7.29
CA GLY A 162 -9.99 10.96 6.58
C GLY A 162 -9.94 10.61 5.10
N THR A 163 -9.27 9.51 4.76
CA THR A 163 -9.13 8.97 3.40
C THR A 163 -10.00 7.73 3.20
N GLY A 164 -10.20 7.32 1.94
CA GLY A 164 -10.70 5.99 1.63
C GLY A 164 -9.56 4.97 1.50
N ILE A 165 -9.89 3.76 1.05
CA ILE A 165 -8.94 2.67 0.79
C ILE A 165 -9.14 2.12 -0.63
N SER A 166 -8.08 1.51 -1.17
CA SER A 166 -8.07 0.74 -2.41
C SER A 166 -7.24 -0.52 -2.18
N ILE A 167 -7.72 -1.66 -2.66
CA ILE A 167 -7.10 -2.97 -2.39
C ILE A 167 -6.49 -3.51 -3.69
N TRP A 168 -5.24 -3.96 -3.62
CA TRP A 168 -4.54 -4.63 -4.72
C TRP A 168 -4.04 -6.03 -4.30
N GLU A 169 -4.61 -7.11 -4.78
CA GLU A 169 -5.95 -7.24 -5.38
C GLU A 169 -6.78 -8.30 -4.65
N LEU A 170 -8.07 -8.38 -4.98
CA LEU A 170 -8.93 -9.45 -4.49
C LEU A 170 -8.45 -10.80 -5.02
N GLY A 171 -8.10 -11.70 -4.11
CA GLY A 171 -7.63 -13.06 -4.42
C GLY A 171 -6.15 -13.32 -4.16
N GLN A 172 -5.36 -12.29 -3.83
CA GLN A 172 -3.95 -12.46 -3.44
C GLN A 172 -3.76 -12.63 -1.94
N GLY A 173 -4.71 -12.08 -1.16
CA GLY A 173 -4.77 -12.09 0.30
C GLY A 173 -5.29 -13.40 0.88
N LEU A 174 -5.30 -13.47 2.21
CA LEU A 174 -5.96 -14.55 2.93
C LEU A 174 -7.42 -14.17 3.21
N ASP A 175 -8.35 -15.12 3.12
CA ASP A 175 -9.80 -14.85 3.19
C ASP A 175 -10.22 -14.08 4.45
N TYR A 176 -9.61 -14.40 5.60
CA TYR A 176 -9.92 -13.75 6.87
C TYR A 176 -9.44 -12.29 6.97
N PHE A 177 -8.70 -11.76 5.98
CA PHE A 177 -8.44 -10.32 5.91
C PHE A 177 -9.70 -9.51 5.63
N TYR A 178 -10.68 -10.09 4.94
CA TYR A 178 -11.91 -9.38 4.58
C TYR A 178 -12.83 -9.10 5.77
N ASP A 179 -12.64 -9.81 6.89
CA ASP A 179 -13.37 -9.57 8.15
C ASP A 179 -13.03 -8.21 8.78
N LEU A 180 -12.00 -7.51 8.29
CA LEU A 180 -11.58 -6.18 8.76
C LEU A 180 -12.33 -5.01 8.09
N PHE A 181 -13.08 -5.25 7.01
CA PHE A 181 -13.77 -4.22 6.21
C PHE A 181 -15.29 -4.27 6.39
#